data_AF-A0A920Q3C7-F1
#
_entry.id   AF-A0A920Q3C7-F1
#
_cell.length_a   1.000
_cell.length_b   1.000
_cell.length_c   1.000
_cell.angle_alpha   90.00
_cell.angle_beta   90.00
_cell.angle_gamma   90.00
#
_symmetry.space_group_name_H-M   'P 1'
#
loop_
_entity.id
_entity.type
_entity.pdbx_description
1 polymer ?
#
loop_
_entity_poly.entity_id
_entity_poly.type
_entity_poly.pdbx_seq_one_letter_code
_entity_poly.pdbx_strand_id
1 'polypeptide(L)'
;MVIPDVMGMRPLFDDLVARLAAETTWSVAAFELYPGREHLEVADRLAAASTLDDDRILGDASAAADATGSNVVSILGFCMGGMYALKAVGGCRFERSCPFYGMVHVPEAWRGPGQGEPLDALATGDPESVLAVIGTADAWTPPDHVDDLEAAGATVLRYEGADHGFVHDASRPAHRADDAADAWRRVLDWLAG
;
A
#
# COMPACT_ATOMS: atom_id res chain seq x y z
N MET A 1 7.70 2.32 -6.66
CA MET A 1 7.01 1.01 -6.64
C MET A 1 5.57 1.18 -6.24
N VAL A 2 4.66 0.47 -6.91
CA VAL A 2 3.23 0.42 -6.61
C VAL A 2 2.86 -1.02 -6.28
N ILE A 3 2.32 -1.26 -5.08
CA ILE A 3 1.73 -2.55 -4.73
C ILE A 3 0.20 -2.47 -4.94
N PRO A 4 -0.38 -3.32 -5.80
CA PRO A 4 -1.82 -3.33 -6.03
C PRO A 4 -2.66 -3.60 -4.78
N ASP A 5 -3.96 -3.36 -4.88
CA ASP A 5 -4.90 -3.87 -3.89
C ASP A 5 -5.12 -5.39 -4.06
N VAL A 6 -5.97 -5.98 -3.21
CA VAL A 6 -6.26 -7.42 -3.22
C VAL A 6 -6.74 -7.96 -4.58
N MET A 7 -7.28 -7.12 -5.47
CA MET A 7 -7.69 -7.55 -6.82
C MET A 7 -6.53 -7.55 -7.82
N GLY A 8 -5.29 -7.36 -7.35
CA GLY A 8 -4.07 -7.57 -8.13
C GLY A 8 -3.95 -6.63 -9.33
N MET A 9 -3.11 -7.04 -10.28
CA MET A 9 -2.94 -6.29 -11.53
C MET A 9 -4.20 -6.38 -12.39
N ARG A 10 -4.62 -5.21 -12.86
CA ARG A 10 -5.77 -5.01 -13.75
C ARG A 10 -5.57 -3.67 -14.46
N PRO A 11 -6.37 -3.32 -15.48
CA PRO A 11 -6.21 -2.06 -16.21
C PRO A 11 -6.10 -0.82 -15.32
N LEU A 12 -6.78 -0.81 -14.16
CA LEU A 12 -6.62 0.24 -13.15
C LEU A 12 -5.16 0.49 -12.75
N PHE A 13 -4.39 -0.57 -12.47
CA PHE A 13 -3.00 -0.46 -12.05
C PHE A 13 -2.05 -0.23 -13.22
N ASP A 14 -2.38 -0.71 -14.42
CA ASP A 14 -1.66 -0.35 -15.65
C ASP A 14 -1.77 1.16 -15.91
N ASP A 15 -2.99 1.68 -15.88
CA ASP A 15 -3.30 3.10 -16.08
C ASP A 15 -2.70 3.95 -14.96
N LEU A 16 -2.74 3.47 -13.71
CA LEU A 16 -2.16 4.18 -12.58
C LEU A 16 -0.64 4.33 -12.73
N VAL A 17 0.06 3.25 -13.06
CA VAL A 17 1.51 3.27 -13.26
C VAL A 17 1.88 4.19 -14.43
N ALA A 18 1.16 4.11 -15.55
CA ALA A 18 1.36 4.97 -16.72
C ALA A 18 1.13 6.45 -16.38
N ARG A 19 0.05 6.77 -15.65
CA ARG A 19 -0.26 8.12 -15.19
C ARG A 19 0.86 8.67 -14.31
N LEU A 20 1.25 7.91 -13.28
CA LEU A 20 2.31 8.35 -12.35
C LEU A 20 3.62 8.61 -13.10
N ALA A 21 4.03 7.72 -14.00
CA ALA A 21 5.24 7.91 -14.81
C ALA A 21 5.16 9.18 -15.68
N ALA A 22 4.00 9.47 -16.28
CA ALA A 22 3.79 10.65 -17.10
C ALA A 22 3.79 11.96 -16.28
N GLU A 23 3.25 11.94 -15.05
CA GLU A 23 3.12 13.11 -14.18
C GLU A 23 4.41 13.45 -13.44
N THR A 24 5.24 12.47 -13.07
CA THR A 24 6.38 12.67 -12.16
C THR A 24 7.75 12.46 -12.80
N THR A 25 7.82 12.00 -14.05
CA THR A 25 9.05 11.55 -14.73
C THR A 25 9.75 10.36 -14.07
N TRP A 26 9.14 9.72 -13.07
CA TRP A 26 9.70 8.55 -12.41
C TRP A 26 9.52 7.29 -13.26
N SER A 27 10.46 6.34 -13.09
CA SER A 27 10.22 4.95 -13.45
C SER A 27 9.27 4.33 -12.43
N VAL A 28 8.08 3.93 -12.86
CA VAL A 28 7.05 3.34 -11.99
C VAL A 28 6.84 1.89 -12.40
N ALA A 29 6.84 0.99 -11.42
CA ALA A 29 6.60 -0.43 -11.61
C ALA A 29 5.60 -0.96 -10.57
N ALA A 30 4.83 -1.95 -10.99
CA ALA A 30 3.90 -2.73 -10.18
C ALA A 30 4.03 -4.21 -10.55
N PHE A 31 3.53 -5.10 -9.71
CA PHE A 31 3.61 -6.55 -9.89
C PHE A 31 2.32 -7.24 -9.42
N GLU A 32 2.10 -8.47 -9.87
CA GLU A 32 0.92 -9.25 -9.49
C GLU A 32 1.07 -9.85 -8.08
N LEU A 33 0.10 -9.62 -7.21
CA LEU A 33 0.06 -10.16 -5.86
C LEU A 33 -0.27 -11.67 -5.85
N TYR A 34 -1.06 -12.12 -6.82
CA TYR A 34 -1.59 -13.49 -6.92
C TYR A 34 -1.15 -14.18 -8.22
N PRO A 35 0.16 -14.34 -8.50
CA PRO A 35 0.61 -14.96 -9.74
C PRO A 35 0.08 -16.39 -9.88
N GLY A 36 -0.46 -16.72 -11.05
CA GLY A 36 -1.15 -18.00 -11.33
C GLY A 36 -2.54 -18.14 -10.70
N ARG A 37 -3.00 -17.10 -9.97
CA ARG A 37 -4.29 -17.03 -9.27
C ARG A 37 -5.08 -15.78 -9.67
N GLU A 38 -4.75 -15.17 -10.80
CA GLU A 38 -5.37 -13.94 -11.32
C GLU A 38 -6.84 -14.16 -11.73
N HIS A 39 -7.21 -15.40 -12.03
CA HIS A 39 -8.59 -15.81 -12.33
C HIS A 39 -9.51 -15.85 -11.11
N LEU A 40 -8.96 -15.75 -9.89
CA LEU A 40 -9.76 -15.78 -8.67
C LEU A 40 -10.56 -14.48 -8.52
N GLU A 41 -11.81 -14.64 -8.08
CA GLU A 41 -12.65 -13.53 -7.66
C GLU A 41 -12.14 -12.92 -6.34
N VAL A 42 -12.55 -11.69 -6.06
CA VAL A 42 -12.09 -10.94 -4.87
C VAL A 42 -12.30 -11.72 -3.56
N ALA A 43 -13.44 -12.39 -3.42
CA ALA A 43 -13.74 -13.19 -2.24
C ALA A 43 -12.75 -14.36 -2.05
N ASP A 44 -12.38 -15.04 -3.14
CA ASP A 44 -11.43 -16.15 -3.10
C ASP A 44 -10.00 -15.66 -2.85
N ARG A 45 -9.64 -14.48 -3.37
CA ARG A 45 -8.35 -13.83 -3.08
C ARG A 45 -8.23 -13.43 -1.61
N LEU A 46 -9.30 -12.88 -1.04
CA LEU A 46 -9.39 -12.57 0.40
C LEU A 46 -9.28 -13.84 1.24
N ALA A 47 -9.96 -14.92 0.86
CA ALA A 47 -9.86 -16.21 1.55
C ALA A 47 -8.45 -16.82 1.44
N ALA A 48 -7.75 -16.57 0.32
CA ALA A 48 -6.38 -17.01 0.10
C ALA A 48 -5.31 -16.10 0.73
N ALA A 49 -5.68 -14.96 1.32
CA ALA A 49 -4.73 -13.98 1.85
C ALA A 49 -3.79 -14.58 2.90
N SER A 50 -4.29 -15.49 3.75
CA SER A 50 -3.48 -16.22 4.75
C SER A 50 -2.43 -17.16 4.17
N THR A 51 -2.50 -17.45 2.87
CA THR A 51 -1.49 -18.24 2.14
C THR A 51 -0.42 -17.39 1.48
N LEU A 52 -0.55 -16.06 1.54
CA LEU A 52 0.48 -15.15 1.04
C LEU A 52 1.67 -15.13 2.01
N ASP A 53 2.84 -14.91 1.43
CA ASP A 53 4.14 -14.94 2.10
C ASP A 53 4.80 -13.56 1.94
N ASP A 54 5.16 -12.96 3.07
CA ASP A 54 5.78 -11.65 3.14
C ASP A 54 7.13 -11.62 2.43
N ASP A 55 7.99 -12.64 2.61
CA ASP A 55 9.31 -12.69 1.98
C ASP A 55 9.18 -12.67 0.46
N ARG A 56 8.18 -13.40 -0.06
CA ARG A 56 7.89 -13.40 -1.49
C ARG A 56 7.40 -12.03 -1.95
N ILE A 57 6.40 -11.46 -1.31
CA ILE A 57 5.80 -10.17 -1.74
C ILE A 57 6.82 -9.02 -1.67
N LEU A 58 7.56 -8.94 -0.57
CA LEU A 58 8.59 -7.90 -0.37
C LEU A 58 9.81 -8.14 -1.28
N GLY A 59 10.12 -9.41 -1.56
CA GLY A 59 11.11 -9.80 -2.57
C GLY A 59 10.71 -9.35 -3.97
N ASP A 60 9.46 -9.59 -4.39
CA ASP A 60 8.92 -9.14 -5.67
C ASP A 60 8.95 -7.61 -5.79
N ALA A 61 8.57 -6.90 -4.72
CA ALA A 61 8.63 -5.43 -4.68
C ALA A 61 10.07 -4.91 -4.86
N SER A 62 11.04 -5.57 -4.22
CA SER A 62 12.46 -5.21 -4.33
C SER A 62 13.02 -5.54 -5.72
N ALA A 63 12.71 -6.71 -6.26
CA ALA A 63 13.14 -7.12 -7.60
C ALA A 63 12.57 -6.20 -8.69
N ALA A 64 11.29 -5.83 -8.58
CA ALA A 64 10.65 -4.90 -9.49
C ALA A 64 11.22 -3.48 -9.35
N ALA A 65 11.61 -3.05 -8.15
CA ALA A 65 12.33 -1.80 -7.94
C ALA A 65 13.68 -1.80 -8.65
N ASP A 66 14.45 -2.88 -8.50
CA ASP A 66 15.78 -3.02 -9.11
C ASP A 66 15.71 -3.09 -10.64
N ALA A 67 14.66 -3.69 -11.19
CA ALA A 67 14.40 -3.72 -12.63
C ALA A 67 14.21 -2.31 -13.24
N THR A 68 13.86 -1.29 -12.43
CA THR A 68 13.80 0.10 -12.91
C THR A 68 15.18 0.75 -13.08
N GLY A 69 16.23 0.17 -12.51
CA GLY A 69 17.57 0.76 -12.46
C GLY A 69 17.70 1.97 -11.51
N SER A 70 16.68 2.25 -10.70
CA SER A 70 16.65 3.40 -9.79
C SER A 70 17.37 3.09 -8.48
N ASN A 71 18.30 3.97 -8.10
CA ASN A 71 19.00 3.88 -6.82
C ASN A 71 18.09 4.29 -5.65
N VAL A 72 17.43 5.45 -5.80
CA VAL A 72 16.42 5.97 -4.86
C VAL A 72 15.06 5.43 -5.27
N VAL A 73 14.40 4.72 -4.37
CA VAL A 73 13.07 4.16 -4.64
C VAL A 73 12.16 4.40 -3.46
N SER A 74 10.94 4.80 -3.77
CA SER A 74 9.85 4.86 -2.81
C SER A 74 8.75 3.86 -3.17
N ILE A 75 7.93 3.51 -2.19
CA ILE A 75 6.87 2.53 -2.32
C ILE A 75 5.53 3.14 -1.92
N LEU A 76 4.49 2.79 -2.66
CA LEU A 76 3.11 3.05 -2.28
C LEU A 76 2.28 1.80 -2.52
N GLY A 77 1.16 1.67 -1.84
CA GLY A 77 0.24 0.57 -2.07
C GLY A 77 -1.13 0.81 -1.49
N PHE A 78 -2.12 0.03 -1.92
CA PHE A 78 -3.53 0.24 -1.57
C PHE A 78 -4.12 -0.97 -0.86
N CYS A 79 -4.92 -0.78 0.19
CA CYS A 79 -5.57 -1.88 0.91
C CYS A 79 -4.52 -2.93 1.37
N MET A 80 -4.58 -4.16 0.87
CA MET A 80 -3.56 -5.20 1.09
C MET A 80 -2.17 -4.74 0.65
N GLY A 81 -2.05 -4.06 -0.50
CA GLY A 81 -0.79 -3.46 -0.92
C GLY A 81 -0.31 -2.35 0.01
N GLY A 82 -1.22 -1.64 0.67
CA GLY A 82 -0.88 -0.66 1.71
C GLY A 82 -0.30 -1.32 2.95
N MET A 83 -0.88 -2.44 3.39
CA MET A 83 -0.31 -3.26 4.46
C MET A 83 1.11 -3.74 4.09
N TYR A 84 1.32 -4.20 2.86
CA TYR A 84 2.66 -4.59 2.40
C TYR A 84 3.63 -3.41 2.27
N ALA A 85 3.15 -2.21 1.93
CA ALA A 85 3.97 -1.00 1.92
C ALA A 85 4.42 -0.61 3.34
N LEU A 86 3.61 -0.84 4.37
CA LEU A 86 4.04 -0.72 5.77
C LEU A 86 5.12 -1.77 6.10
N LYS A 87 4.90 -3.03 5.73
CA LYS A 87 5.88 -4.11 5.97
C LYS A 87 7.22 -3.88 5.26
N ALA A 88 7.21 -3.24 4.10
CA ALA A 88 8.41 -2.94 3.33
C ALA A 88 9.39 -1.99 4.06
N VAL A 89 8.93 -1.25 5.07
CA VAL A 89 9.75 -0.34 5.88
C VAL A 89 10.82 -1.08 6.68
N GLY A 90 10.55 -2.32 7.09
CA GLY A 90 11.55 -3.15 7.79
C GLY A 90 12.74 -3.54 6.91
N GLY A 91 12.63 -3.35 5.58
CA GLY A 91 13.73 -3.49 4.64
C GLY A 91 14.38 -2.14 4.32
N CYS A 92 15.68 -2.15 4.01
CA CYS A 92 16.43 -0.93 3.67
C CYS A 92 16.31 -0.49 2.20
N ARG A 93 15.39 -1.07 1.42
CA ARG A 93 15.31 -0.83 -0.03
C ARG A 93 14.54 0.44 -0.41
N PHE A 94 13.59 0.86 0.42
CA PHE A 94 12.64 1.93 0.12
C PHE A 94 12.87 3.11 1.05
N GLU A 95 13.12 4.31 0.50
CA GLU A 95 13.40 5.51 1.29
C GLU A 95 12.13 6.17 1.86
N ARG A 96 10.99 5.95 1.20
CA ARG A 96 9.69 6.51 1.61
C ARG A 96 8.59 5.51 1.32
N SER A 97 7.62 5.43 2.22
CA SER A 97 6.46 4.56 2.10
C SER A 97 5.14 5.33 2.22
N CYS A 98 4.22 5.10 1.28
CA CYS A 98 2.89 5.69 1.28
C CYS A 98 1.80 4.61 1.22
N PRO A 99 1.41 4.04 2.36
CA PRO A 99 0.31 3.10 2.44
C PRO A 99 -1.04 3.84 2.40
N PHE A 100 -1.86 3.51 1.42
CA PHE A 100 -3.25 3.95 1.35
C PHE A 100 -4.15 2.89 1.99
N TYR A 101 -4.81 3.27 3.10
CA TYR A 101 -5.72 2.43 3.89
C TYR A 101 -5.15 1.02 4.07
N GLY A 102 -3.85 0.96 4.41
CA GLY A 102 -3.14 -0.26 4.71
C GLY A 102 -3.44 -0.70 6.12
N MET A 103 -3.81 -1.97 6.30
CA MET A 103 -4.10 -2.51 7.62
C MET A 103 -2.83 -2.46 8.48
N VAL A 104 -2.93 -1.79 9.63
CA VAL A 104 -1.80 -1.58 10.56
C VAL A 104 -1.45 -2.86 11.31
N HIS A 105 -2.46 -3.69 11.57
CA HIS A 105 -2.33 -5.06 12.09
C HIS A 105 -2.83 -6.03 11.04
N VAL A 106 -2.22 -7.22 10.96
CA VAL A 106 -2.70 -8.27 10.05
C VAL A 106 -4.13 -8.66 10.44
N PRO A 107 -5.11 -8.56 9.52
CA PRO A 107 -6.48 -9.00 9.79
C PRO A 107 -6.50 -10.47 10.23
N GLU A 108 -7.36 -10.82 11.19
CA GLU A 108 -7.40 -12.18 11.76
C GLU A 108 -7.55 -13.26 10.68
N ALA A 109 -8.42 -13.04 9.70
CA ALA A 109 -8.65 -13.97 8.58
C ALA A 109 -7.43 -14.13 7.65
N TRP A 110 -6.47 -13.20 7.71
CA TRP A 110 -5.28 -13.20 6.87
C TRP A 110 -4.05 -13.71 7.62
N ARG A 111 -4.16 -14.01 8.92
CA ARG A 111 -3.05 -14.59 9.68
C ARG A 111 -2.65 -15.94 9.08
N GLY A 112 -1.36 -16.11 8.88
CA GLY A 112 -0.77 -17.31 8.30
C GLY A 112 0.72 -17.39 8.63
N PRO A 113 1.37 -18.54 8.41
CA PRO A 113 2.77 -18.74 8.79
C PRO A 113 3.74 -17.81 8.06
N GLY A 114 3.36 -17.28 6.88
CA GLY A 114 4.16 -16.34 6.10
C GLY A 114 3.82 -14.86 6.35
N GLN A 115 3.04 -14.54 7.38
CA GLN A 115 2.58 -13.18 7.67
C GLN A 115 3.17 -12.68 8.99
N GLY A 116 4.01 -11.64 8.92
CA GLY A 116 4.44 -10.83 10.03
C GLY A 116 3.58 -9.57 10.21
N GLU A 117 3.62 -8.98 11.40
CA GLU A 117 2.87 -7.75 11.71
C GLU A 117 3.54 -6.51 11.09
N PRO A 118 2.79 -5.58 10.47
CA PRO A 118 3.37 -4.33 9.96
C PRO A 118 4.07 -3.49 11.02
N LEU A 119 3.55 -3.44 12.24
CA LEU A 119 4.19 -2.71 13.35
C LEU A 119 5.56 -3.28 13.73
N ASP A 120 5.77 -4.59 13.60
CA ASP A 120 7.09 -5.20 13.84
C ASP A 120 8.10 -4.73 12.78
N ALA A 121 7.67 -4.60 11.53
CA ALA A 121 8.51 -4.08 10.45
C ALA A 121 8.83 -2.59 10.62
N LEU A 122 7.88 -1.79 11.10
CA LEU A 122 8.13 -0.39 11.46
C LEU A 122 9.15 -0.28 12.60
N ALA A 123 9.06 -1.15 13.60
CA ALA A 123 9.96 -1.15 14.74
C ALA A 123 11.42 -1.53 14.39
N THR A 124 11.63 -2.29 13.31
CA THR A 124 12.98 -2.62 12.81
C THR A 124 13.49 -1.69 11.71
N GLY A 125 12.62 -0.87 11.13
CA GLY A 125 12.91 0.06 10.04
C GLY A 125 12.90 1.53 10.47
N ASP A 126 12.53 2.40 9.53
CA ASP A 126 12.34 3.84 9.76
C ASP A 126 10.85 4.21 9.66
N PRO A 127 10.12 4.28 10.79
CA PRO A 127 8.70 4.63 10.77
C PRO A 127 8.44 6.08 10.32
N GLU A 128 9.40 6.99 10.46
CA GLU A 128 9.25 8.39 10.03
C GLU A 128 9.23 8.52 8.50
N SER A 129 9.70 7.49 7.77
CA SER A 129 9.60 7.40 6.31
C SER A 129 8.17 7.18 5.78
N VAL A 130 7.20 6.95 6.68
CA VAL A 130 5.82 6.60 6.35
C VAL A 130 4.90 7.82 6.34
N LEU A 131 4.21 8.02 5.22
CA LEU A 131 3.04 8.89 5.12
C LEU A 131 1.80 8.05 4.75
N ALA A 132 1.01 7.68 5.75
CA ALA A 132 -0.18 6.87 5.56
C ALA A 132 -1.40 7.73 5.19
N VAL A 133 -2.25 7.21 4.30
CA VAL A 133 -3.52 7.84 3.90
C VAL A 133 -4.68 7.02 4.45
N ILE A 134 -5.44 7.59 5.39
CA ILE A 134 -6.49 6.89 6.14
C ILE A 134 -7.81 7.64 6.04
N GLY A 135 -8.90 6.92 5.79
CA GLY A 135 -10.27 7.44 5.92
C GLY A 135 -10.80 7.18 7.33
N THR A 136 -11.43 8.17 7.98
CA THR A 136 -11.87 8.00 9.38
C THR A 136 -13.10 7.10 9.56
N ALA A 137 -13.76 6.72 8.46
CA ALA A 137 -14.86 5.77 8.45
C ALA A 137 -14.44 4.35 7.99
N ASP A 138 -13.15 4.11 7.73
CA ASP A 138 -12.64 2.82 7.27
C ASP A 138 -12.60 1.77 8.39
N ALA A 139 -13.39 0.71 8.24
CA ALA A 139 -13.43 -0.40 9.20
C ALA A 139 -12.18 -1.30 9.20
N TRP A 140 -11.35 -1.26 8.15
CA TRP A 140 -10.10 -2.01 8.08
C TRP A 140 -8.95 -1.31 8.81
N THR A 141 -9.08 0.00 9.05
CA THR A 141 -8.11 0.82 9.78
C THR A 141 -8.83 1.54 10.94
N PRO A 142 -9.34 0.80 11.94
CA PRO A 142 -10.07 1.40 13.04
C PRO A 142 -9.19 2.39 13.83
N PRO A 143 -9.77 3.37 14.54
CA PRO A 143 -9.01 4.48 15.13
C PRO A 143 -7.86 4.07 16.04
N ASP A 144 -8.03 3.01 16.84
CA ASP A 144 -6.99 2.46 17.70
C ASP A 144 -5.78 1.93 16.92
N HIS A 145 -6.02 1.27 15.79
CA HIS A 145 -4.94 0.84 14.89
C HIS A 145 -4.21 2.05 14.29
N VAL A 146 -4.91 3.14 13.98
CA VAL A 146 -4.28 4.36 13.45
C VAL A 146 -3.46 5.06 14.53
N ASP A 147 -3.94 5.06 15.77
CA ASP A 147 -3.22 5.61 16.91
C ASP A 147 -1.94 4.79 17.19
N ASP A 148 -1.97 3.46 17.05
CA ASP A 148 -0.78 2.60 17.11
C ASP A 148 0.25 2.97 16.02
N LEU A 149 -0.23 3.24 14.80
CA LEU A 149 0.63 3.64 13.67
C LEU A 149 1.33 4.98 13.92
N GLU A 150 0.59 5.98 14.42
CA GLU A 150 1.15 7.28 14.82
C GLU A 150 2.12 7.13 16.00
N ALA A 151 1.80 6.30 16.98
CA ALA A 151 2.67 6.01 18.11
C ALA A 151 3.99 5.32 17.71
N ALA A 152 3.97 4.55 16.63
CA ALA A 152 5.17 3.96 16.04
C ALA A 152 6.08 5.00 15.34
N GLY A 153 5.58 6.20 15.03
CA GLY A 153 6.36 7.29 14.42
C GLY A 153 5.94 7.66 12.99
N ALA A 154 4.93 7.00 12.43
CA ALA A 154 4.44 7.32 11.09
C ALA A 154 3.61 8.61 11.06
N THR A 155 3.64 9.32 9.93
CA THR A 155 2.73 10.45 9.69
C THR A 155 1.43 9.93 9.06
N VAL A 156 0.27 10.40 9.55
CA VAL A 156 -1.04 10.00 9.01
C VAL A 156 -1.82 11.18 8.46
N LEU A 157 -2.27 11.05 7.21
CA LEU A 157 -3.28 11.91 6.60
C LEU A 157 -4.66 11.31 6.85
N ARG A 158 -5.46 11.96 7.70
CA ARG A 158 -6.82 11.54 8.05
C ARG A 158 -7.85 12.30 7.19
N TYR A 159 -8.72 11.56 6.50
CA TYR A 159 -9.79 12.11 5.68
C TYR A 159 -11.15 11.83 6.32
N GLU A 160 -11.82 12.88 6.79
CA GLU A 160 -13.03 12.77 7.58
C GLU A 160 -14.21 12.20 6.78
N GLY A 161 -14.80 11.11 7.27
CA GLY A 161 -15.94 10.44 6.63
C GLY A 161 -15.60 9.70 5.34
N ALA A 162 -14.32 9.56 4.99
CA ALA A 162 -13.88 8.71 3.90
C ALA A 162 -13.85 7.23 4.35
N ASP A 163 -14.35 6.36 3.48
CA ASP A 163 -14.36 4.90 3.67
C ASP A 163 -13.19 4.25 2.92
N HIS A 164 -12.97 2.96 3.12
CA HIS A 164 -11.93 2.18 2.47
C HIS A 164 -11.97 2.31 0.93
N GLY A 165 -10.79 2.46 0.30
CA GLY A 165 -10.71 2.50 -1.16
C GLY A 165 -11.16 3.83 -1.80
N PHE A 166 -11.25 4.92 -1.04
CA PHE A 166 -11.76 6.20 -1.55
C PHE A 166 -10.86 6.90 -2.58
N VAL A 167 -9.60 6.48 -2.74
CA VAL A 167 -8.60 7.21 -3.53
C VAL A 167 -8.40 6.65 -4.94
N HIS A 168 -8.05 5.37 -5.07
CA HIS A 168 -7.37 4.87 -6.27
C HIS A 168 -8.28 4.49 -7.43
N ASP A 169 -9.55 4.15 -7.16
CA ASP A 169 -10.49 3.65 -8.17
C ASP A 169 -11.71 4.59 -8.30
N ALA A 170 -11.66 5.49 -9.28
CA ALA A 170 -12.71 6.47 -9.51
C ALA A 170 -14.07 5.87 -9.94
N SER A 171 -14.10 4.59 -10.30
CA SER A 171 -15.33 3.88 -10.65
C SER A 171 -16.13 3.39 -9.43
N ARG A 172 -15.51 3.40 -8.24
CA ARG A 172 -16.11 2.84 -7.02
C ARG A 172 -17.05 3.84 -6.35
N PRO A 173 -18.16 3.37 -5.75
CA PRO A 173 -19.02 4.24 -4.93
C PRO A 173 -18.31 4.92 -3.76
N ALA A 174 -17.26 4.28 -3.23
CA ALA A 174 -16.45 4.83 -2.14
C ALA A 174 -15.54 5.99 -2.59
N HIS A 175 -15.36 6.20 -3.89
CA HIS A 175 -14.46 7.23 -4.39
C HIS A 175 -14.90 8.63 -4.00
N ARG A 176 -13.96 9.43 -3.51
CA ARG A 176 -14.17 10.81 -3.09
C ARG A 176 -13.19 11.69 -3.83
N ALA A 177 -13.65 12.32 -4.91
CA ALA A 177 -12.78 12.99 -5.88
C ALA A 177 -11.87 14.06 -5.27
N ASP A 178 -12.42 14.93 -4.41
CA ASP A 178 -11.67 16.03 -3.78
C ASP A 178 -10.62 15.50 -2.78
N ASP A 179 -11.03 14.53 -1.94
CA ASP A 179 -10.12 13.90 -0.97
C ASP A 179 -9.03 13.08 -1.66
N ALA A 180 -9.38 12.39 -2.75
CA ALA A 180 -8.43 11.63 -3.57
C ALA A 180 -7.42 12.57 -4.25
N ALA A 181 -7.86 13.72 -4.77
CA ALA A 181 -6.98 14.70 -5.37
C ALA A 181 -6.01 15.31 -4.34
N ASP A 182 -6.49 15.64 -3.15
CA ASP A 182 -5.62 16.12 -2.06
C ASP A 182 -4.64 15.04 -1.59
N ALA A 183 -5.09 13.79 -1.45
CA ALA A 183 -4.25 12.65 -1.08
C ALA A 183 -3.13 12.43 -2.09
N TRP A 184 -3.45 12.41 -3.39
CA TRP A 184 -2.46 12.26 -4.45
C TRP A 184 -1.43 13.38 -4.42
N ARG A 185 -1.86 14.65 -4.30
CA ARG A 185 -0.94 15.78 -4.22
C ARG A 185 0.05 15.62 -3.06
N ARG A 186 -0.44 15.36 -1.85
CA ARG A 186 0.42 15.23 -0.65
C ARG A 186 1.35 14.02 -0.72
N VAL A 187 0.87 12.90 -1.26
CA VAL A 187 1.69 11.69 -1.42
C VAL A 187 2.78 11.92 -2.47
N LEU A 188 2.46 12.53 -3.61
CA LEU A 188 3.48 12.83 -4.62
C LEU A 188 4.53 13.82 -4.11
N ASP A 189 4.10 14.86 -3.37
CA ASP A 189 5.02 15.81 -2.71
C ASP A 189 5.95 15.07 -1.73
N TRP A 190 5.40 14.17 -0.90
CA TRP A 190 6.19 13.36 0.03
C TRP A 190 7.18 12.45 -0.68
N LEU A 191 6.75 11.72 -1.71
CA LEU A 191 7.59 10.79 -2.45
C LEU A 191 8.73 11.49 -3.19
N ALA A 192 8.50 12.71 -3.70
CA ALA A 192 9.50 13.52 -4.38
C ALA A 192 10.67 13.94 -3.46
N GLY A 193 10.40 14.17 -2.18
CA GLY A 193 11.38 14.57 -1.17
C GLY A 193 11.58 16.06 -1.01
#